data_AF-A0A379WG34-F1
#
_entry.id   AF-A0A379WG34-F1
#
_cell.length_a   1.000
_cell.length_b   1.000
_cell.length_c   1.000
_cell.angle_alpha   90.00
_cell.angle_beta   90.00
_cell.angle_gamma   90.00
#
_symmetry.space_group_name_H-M   'P 1'
#
loop_
_entity.id
_entity.type
_entity.pdbx_description
1 polymer ?
#
loop_
_entity_poly.entity_id
_entity_poly.type
_entity_poly.pdbx_seq_one_letter_code
_entity_poly.pdbx_strand_id
1 'polypeptide(L)' 'MTTTPLAADDWKGVEPIYETMPGWSESTFGVKDRSGLPQAALNYIKRIEELTGVPIDIISTGPDRTETMILRDPFDA' A
#
# COMPACT_ATOMS: atom_id res chain seq x y z
N MET A 1 -6.31 -21.91 -0.18
CA MET A 1 -7.25 -21.07 -0.96
C MET A 1 -6.44 -19.87 -1.45
N THR A 2 -6.40 -19.60 -2.75
CA THR A 2 -5.58 -18.50 -3.31
C THR A 2 -6.41 -17.26 -3.67
N THR A 3 -7.74 -17.35 -3.55
CA THR A 3 -8.71 -16.30 -3.88
C THR A 3 -9.79 -16.24 -2.80
N THR A 4 -10.48 -15.11 -2.73
CA THR A 4 -11.52 -14.86 -1.71
C THR A 4 -12.71 -15.82 -1.84
N PRO A 5 -13.26 -16.33 -0.72
CA PRO A 5 -14.51 -17.09 -0.73
C PRO A 5 -15.70 -16.25 -1.21
N LEU A 6 -16.70 -16.92 -1.79
CA LEU A 6 -17.87 -16.25 -2.37
C LEU A 6 -18.99 -16.03 -1.33
N ALA A 7 -19.32 -17.04 -0.54
CA ALA A 7 -20.42 -16.99 0.42
C ALA A 7 -19.91 -16.69 1.83
N ALA A 8 -20.72 -16.00 2.64
CA ALA A 8 -20.36 -15.62 4.01
C ALA A 8 -20.00 -16.82 4.91
N ASP A 9 -20.65 -17.97 4.71
CA ASP A 9 -20.36 -19.18 5.50
C ASP A 9 -18.95 -19.73 5.24
N ASP A 10 -18.41 -19.53 4.04
CA ASP A 10 -17.06 -20.00 3.66
C ASP A 10 -15.94 -19.18 4.32
N TRP A 11 -16.25 -18.03 4.92
CA TRP A 11 -15.29 -17.23 5.68
C TRP A 11 -15.06 -17.76 7.10
N LYS A 12 -15.93 -18.65 7.59
CA LYS A 12 -15.81 -19.21 8.94
C LYS A 12 -14.54 -20.05 9.06
N GLY A 13 -13.68 -19.71 10.01
CA GLY A 13 -12.43 -20.44 10.27
C GLY A 13 -11.32 -20.15 9.26
N VAL A 14 -11.45 -19.13 8.40
CA VAL A 14 -10.34 -18.67 7.56
C VAL A 14 -9.26 -18.07 8.45
N GLU A 15 -8.04 -18.60 8.32
CA GLU A 15 -6.85 -18.07 8.97
C GLU A 15 -5.99 -17.32 7.94
N PRO A 16 -5.61 -16.06 8.23
CA PRO A 16 -4.75 -15.29 7.33
C PRO A 16 -3.32 -15.86 7.34
N ILE A 17 -2.75 -16.02 6.15
CA ILE A 17 -1.35 -16.39 5.97
C ILE A 17 -0.56 -15.11 5.70
N TYR A 18 0.19 -14.66 6.69
CA TYR A 18 0.89 -13.38 6.63
C TYR A 18 2.32 -13.50 6.12
N GLU A 19 2.77 -12.44 5.47
CA GLU A 19 4.17 -12.11 5.28
C GLU A 19 4.58 -11.05 6.31
N THR A 20 5.75 -11.21 6.92
CA THR A 20 6.30 -10.23 7.87
C THR A 20 7.36 -9.38 7.19
N MET A 21 7.26 -8.06 7.37
CA MET A 21 8.21 -7.09 6.83
C MET A 21 8.71 -6.16 7.93
N PRO A 22 9.92 -5.59 7.80
CA PRO A 22 10.38 -4.54 8.70
C PRO A 22 9.41 -3.34 8.70
N GLY A 23 9.08 -2.84 9.89
CA GLY A 23 8.35 -1.58 10.05
C GLY A 23 9.27 -0.36 9.96
N TRP A 24 8.69 0.81 10.19
CA TRP A 24 9.39 2.09 10.31
C TRP A 24 8.91 2.84 11.56
N SER A 25 9.79 3.67 12.11
CA SER A 25 9.51 4.49 13.30
C SER A 25 9.32 5.97 12.95
N GLU A 26 9.86 6.37 11.81
CA GLU A 26 9.85 7.70 11.26
C GLU A 26 8.44 8.04 10.74
N SER A 27 8.02 9.29 10.93
CA SER A 27 6.70 9.72 10.46
C SER A 27 6.65 9.77 8.94
N THR A 28 5.63 9.13 8.35
CA THR A 28 5.23 9.37 6.96
C THR A 28 4.23 10.50 6.84
N PHE A 29 3.67 10.99 7.96
CA PHE A 29 2.59 11.99 7.96
C PHE A 29 3.01 13.28 7.26
N GLY A 30 2.22 13.67 6.25
CA GLY A 30 2.43 14.90 5.49
C GLY A 30 3.65 14.90 4.55
N VAL A 31 4.30 13.75 4.33
CA VAL A 31 5.39 13.62 3.35
C VAL A 31 4.85 13.85 1.94
N LYS A 32 5.49 14.75 1.18
CA LYS A 32 5.06 15.16 -0.17
C LYS A 32 6.01 14.73 -1.29
N ASP A 33 7.13 14.10 -0.93
CA ASP A 33 8.11 13.58 -1.88
C ASP A 33 8.51 12.16 -1.49
N ARG A 34 8.68 11.30 -2.50
CA ARG A 34 8.99 9.87 -2.31
C ARG A 34 10.33 9.66 -1.60
N SER A 35 11.31 10.54 -1.79
CA SER A 35 12.59 10.45 -1.07
C SER A 35 12.48 10.76 0.42
N GLY A 36 11.36 11.35 0.85
CA GLY A 36 11.04 11.60 2.26
C GLY A 36 10.43 10.40 2.98
N LEU A 37 10.08 9.32 2.26
CA LEU A 37 9.52 8.12 2.87
C LEU A 37 10.64 7.22 3.44
N PRO A 38 10.41 6.57 4.60
CA PRO A 38 11.33 5.57 5.12
C PRO A 38 11.50 4.41 4.14
N GLN A 39 12.70 3.84 4.06
CA GLN A 39 12.97 2.74 3.13
C GLN A 39 12.06 1.53 3.37
N ALA A 40 11.72 1.23 4.63
CA ALA A 40 10.80 0.16 4.97
C ALA A 40 9.36 0.42 4.44
N ALA A 41 8.91 1.69 4.42
CA ALA A 41 7.63 2.08 3.83
C ALA A 41 7.64 1.92 2.31
N LEU A 42 8.74 2.33 1.65
CA LEU A 42 8.93 2.13 0.21
C LEU A 42 8.95 0.65 -0.17
N ASN A 43 9.58 -0.20 0.66
CA ASN A 43 9.60 -1.64 0.45
C ASN A 43 8.20 -2.25 0.61
N TYR A 44 7.42 -1.79 1.58
CA TYR A 44 6.04 -2.23 1.79
C TYR A 44 5.13 -1.88 0.62
N ILE A 45 5.22 -0.65 0.10
CA ILE A 45 4.52 -0.20 -1.12
C ILE A 45 4.90 -1.11 -2.29
N LYS A 46 6.19 -1.32 -2.52
CA LYS A 46 6.68 -2.20 -3.58
C LYS A 46 6.14 -3.62 -3.45
N ARG A 47 6.05 -4.16 -2.23
CA ARG A 47 5.53 -5.51 -2.01
C ARG A 47 4.06 -5.64 -2.37
N ILE A 48 3.26 -4.60 -2.11
CA ILE A 48 1.86 -4.57 -2.55
C ILE A 48 1.78 -4.57 -4.08
N GLU A 49 2.62 -3.78 -4.77
CA GLU A 49 2.67 -3.78 -6.24
C GLU A 49 3.01 -5.17 -6.79
N GLU A 50 3.99 -5.85 -6.20
CA GLU A 50 4.39 -7.21 -6.58
C GLU A 50 3.27 -8.25 -6.37
N LEU A 51 2.54 -8.17 -5.25
CA LEU A 51 1.47 -9.12 -4.92
C LEU A 51 0.20 -8.91 -5.76
N THR A 52 -0.09 -7.67 -6.12
CA THR A 52 -1.30 -7.30 -6.87
C THR A 52 -1.08 -7.25 -8.37
N GLY A 53 0.18 -7.13 -8.82
CA GLY A 53 0.55 -6.99 -10.23
C GLY A 53 0.18 -5.63 -10.83
N VAL A 54 -0.13 -4.62 -9.99
CA VAL A 54 -0.49 -3.26 -10.43
C VAL A 54 0.38 -2.22 -9.73
N PRO A 55 0.71 -1.10 -10.40
CA PRO A 55 1.50 -0.02 -9.80
C PRO A 55 0.67 0.78 -8.79
N ILE A 56 1.35 1.35 -7.80
CA ILE A 56 0.79 2.35 -6.89
C ILE A 56 1.14 3.72 -7.45
N ASP A 57 0.19 4.32 -8.16
CA ASP A 57 0.39 5.60 -8.85
C ASP A 57 0.17 6.82 -7.94
N ILE A 58 -0.52 6.65 -6.79
CA ILE A 58 -0.85 7.73 -5.86
C ILE A 58 -0.62 7.27 -4.41
N ILE A 59 0.07 8.08 -3.62
CA ILE A 59 0.31 7.83 -2.19
C ILE A 59 -0.18 9.04 -1.38
N SER A 60 -1.21 8.83 -0.56
CA SER A 60 -1.70 9.84 0.40
C SER A 60 -1.03 9.61 1.76
N THR A 61 -0.53 10.68 2.37
CA THR A 61 0.21 10.66 3.63
C THR A 61 -0.47 11.45 4.75
N GLY A 62 -1.64 12.02 4.48
CA GLY A 62 -2.40 12.77 5.46
C GLY A 62 -3.74 13.26 4.89
N PRO A 63 -4.56 13.91 5.73
CA PRO A 63 -5.89 14.36 5.35
C PRO A 63 -5.92 15.58 4.42
N ASP A 64 -4.85 16.38 4.37
CA ASP A 64 -4.81 17.56 3.49
C ASP A 64 -4.57 17.15 2.04
N ARG A 65 -5.19 17.87 1.09
CA ARG A 65 -5.05 17.59 -0.34
C ARG A 65 -3.60 17.62 -0.81
N THR A 66 -2.77 18.49 -0.22
CA THR A 66 -1.36 18.63 -0.56
C THR A 66 -0.48 17.54 0.04
N GLU A 67 -1.02 16.69 0.92
CA GLU A 67 -0.35 15.52 1.51
C GLU A 67 -0.59 14.28 0.63
N THR A 68 -0.41 14.46 -0.68
CA THR A 68 -0.61 13.44 -1.70
C THR A 68 0.51 13.52 -2.74
N MET A 69 1.18 12.41 -2.97
CA MET A 69 2.13 12.22 -4.07
C MET A 69 1.42 11.58 -5.26
N ILE A 70 1.45 12.24 -6.42
CA ILE A 70 0.99 11.69 -7.70
C ILE A 70 2.24 11.28 -8.47
N LEU A 71 2.50 9.97 -8.56
CA LEU A 71 3.66 9.41 -9.27
C LEU A 71 3.39 9.27 -10.77
N ARG A 72 2.14 8.99 -11.12
CA ARG A 72 1.61 8.96 -12.48
C ARG A 72 0.20 9.53 -12.43
N ASP A 73 -0.09 10.54 -13.26
CA ASP A 73 -1.40 11.16 -13.26
C ASP A 73 -2.41 10.20 -13.95
N PRO A 74 -3.55 9.89 -13.32
CA PRO A 74 -4.55 9.01 -13.92
C PRO A 74 -5.19 9.60 -15.20
N PHE A 75 -4.98 10.87 -15.49
CA PHE A 75 -5.44 11.55 -16.71
C PHE A 75 -4.36 11.69 -17.79
N ASP A 76 -3.13 11.22 -17.55
CA ASP A 76 -2.09 11.16 -18.58
C ASP A 76 -2.48 10.15 -19.69
N ALA A 77 -2.15 10.48 -20.94
CA ALA A 77 -2.50 9.74 -22.14
C ALA A 77 -1.62 8.51 -22.42
#